data_AF-A0A2X1QGK7-F1
#
_entry.id   AF-A0A2X1QGK7-F1
#
_cell.length_a   1.000
_cell.length_b   1.000
_cell.length_c   1.000
_cell.angle_alpha   90.00
_cell.angle_beta   90.00
_cell.angle_gamma   90.00
#
_symmetry.space_group_name_H-M   'P 1'
#
loop_
_entity.id
_entity.type
_entity.pdbx_description
1 polymer ?
#
loop_
_entity_poly.entity_id
_entity_poly.type
_entity_poly.pdbx_seq_one_letter_code
_entity_poly.pdbx_strand_id
1 'polypeptide(L)'
;MGKRRRYLGDPIFTSLEALQQAVADEQAFVMMPARTLMAMTLGESLFLNPKLPSGKEFTPREISHLLGEEGSPLSTQTVLEGGEALLLSEVAEPPAQMVDSLTTLFKR
;
A
#
# COMPACT_ATOMS: atom_id res chain seq x y z
N MET A 1 17.00 -22.52 9.26
CA MET A 1 15.87 -22.53 10.22
C MET A 1 15.41 -21.09 10.44
N GLY A 2 14.54 -20.57 9.57
CA GLY A 2 14.17 -19.14 9.55
C GLY A 2 13.16 -18.81 10.64
N LYS A 3 13.46 -17.81 11.48
CA LYS A 3 12.53 -17.31 12.50
C LYS A 3 11.24 -16.83 11.81
N ARG A 4 10.13 -17.53 12.06
CA ARG A 4 8.79 -17.03 11.70
C ARG A 4 8.56 -15.77 12.54
N ARG A 5 8.70 -14.59 11.94
CA ARG A 5 8.12 -13.37 12.51
C ARG A 5 6.62 -13.62 12.56
N ARG A 6 6.09 -13.83 13.78
CA ARG A 6 4.64 -13.77 14.00
C ARG A 6 4.26 -12.30 13.85
N TYR A 7 3.76 -11.95 12.67
CA TYR A 7 3.05 -10.70 12.48
C TYR A 7 1.79 -10.78 13.36
N LEU A 8 1.57 -9.81 14.23
CA LEU A 8 0.40 -9.76 15.11
C LEU A 8 -0.86 -9.26 14.36
N GLY A 9 -0.71 -8.83 13.11
CA GLY A 9 -1.79 -8.30 12.28
C GLY A 9 -2.19 -9.23 11.13
N ASP A 10 -3.40 -9.02 10.62
CA ASP A 10 -4.00 -9.89 9.61
C ASP A 10 -3.36 -9.70 8.22
N PRO A 11 -2.97 -10.78 7.51
CA PRO A 11 -2.36 -10.70 6.20
C PRO A 11 -3.40 -10.40 5.12
N ILE A 12 -3.10 -9.42 4.27
CA ILE A 12 -3.91 -9.03 3.12
C ILE A 12 -3.06 -9.04 1.86
N PHE A 13 -3.67 -9.30 0.71
CA PHE A 13 -2.94 -9.43 -0.56
C PHE A 13 -3.58 -8.58 -1.66
N THR A 14 -2.75 -7.97 -2.50
CA THR A 14 -3.23 -7.19 -3.66
C THR A 14 -3.76 -8.06 -4.80
N SER A 15 -3.34 -9.32 -4.87
CA SER A 15 -3.71 -10.24 -5.95
C SER A 15 -3.61 -11.70 -5.50
N LEU A 16 -4.25 -12.60 -6.26
CA LEU A 16 -4.12 -14.05 -6.06
C LEU A 16 -2.68 -14.53 -6.25
N GLU A 17 -1.96 -13.94 -7.21
CA GLU A 17 -0.54 -14.24 -7.44
C GLU A 17 0.31 -13.90 -6.20
N ALA A 18 0.08 -12.75 -5.56
CA ALA A 18 0.78 -12.36 -4.35
C ALA A 18 0.49 -13.32 -3.18
N LEU A 19 -0.76 -13.79 -3.05
CA LEU A 19 -1.13 -14.82 -2.07
C LEU A 19 -0.35 -16.12 -2.34
N GLN A 20 -0.38 -16.62 -3.57
CA GLN A 20 0.28 -17.87 -3.98
C GLN A 20 1.80 -17.84 -3.77
N GLN A 21 2.45 -16.70 -3.95
CA GLN A 21 3.87 -16.54 -3.66
C GLN A 21 4.19 -16.57 -2.15
N ALA A 22 3.22 -16.22 -1.29
CA ALA A 22 3.42 -16.07 0.15
C ALA A 22 2.99 -17.29 1.00
N VAL A 23 2.20 -18.20 0.42
CA VAL A 23 1.69 -19.43 1.06
C VAL A 23 2.29 -20.67 0.40
N ALA A 24 2.50 -21.73 1.17
CA ALA A 24 3.05 -22.99 0.65
C ALA A 24 1.96 -23.93 0.09
N ASP A 25 0.76 -23.82 0.65
CA ASP A 25 -0.38 -24.69 0.36
C ASP A 25 -1.60 -23.83 0.04
N GLU A 26 -2.60 -24.41 -0.62
CA GLU A 26 -3.88 -23.73 -0.86
C GLU A 26 -4.53 -23.30 0.46
N GLN A 27 -5.03 -22.07 0.47
CA GLN A 27 -5.72 -21.46 1.61
C GLN A 27 -7.05 -20.89 1.13
N ALA A 28 -8.08 -21.01 1.96
CA ALA A 28 -9.33 -20.29 1.74
C ALA A 28 -9.08 -18.78 1.85
N PHE A 29 -9.67 -18.00 0.96
CA PHE A 29 -9.58 -16.54 0.97
C PHE A 29 -10.91 -15.91 0.61
N VAL A 30 -11.07 -14.64 0.97
CA VAL A 30 -12.24 -13.82 0.61
C VAL A 30 -11.75 -12.63 -0.19
N MET A 31 -12.35 -12.41 -1.37
CA MET A 31 -12.13 -11.19 -2.14
C MET A 31 -13.13 -10.13 -1.67
N MET A 32 -12.62 -8.96 -1.30
CA MET A 32 -13.47 -7.83 -0.91
C MET A 32 -12.81 -6.49 -1.22
N PRO A 33 -13.58 -5.40 -1.32
CA PRO A 33 -13.02 -4.07 -1.49
C PRO A 33 -12.12 -3.69 -0.30
N ALA A 34 -10.94 -3.12 -0.59
CA ALA A 34 -9.97 -2.73 0.44
C ALA A 34 -10.56 -1.76 1.47
N ARG A 35 -11.40 -0.82 1.02
CA ARG A 35 -12.10 0.12 1.90
C ARG A 35 -13.03 -0.59 2.89
N THR A 36 -13.77 -1.61 2.43
CA THR A 36 -14.66 -2.40 3.29
C THR A 36 -13.85 -3.16 4.33
N LEU A 37 -12.77 -3.84 3.91
CA LEU A 37 -11.88 -4.54 4.82
C LEU A 37 -11.32 -3.62 5.89
N MET A 38 -10.74 -2.49 5.49
CA MET A 38 -10.17 -1.48 6.39
C MET A 38 -11.20 -0.94 7.38
N ALA A 39 -12.44 -0.69 6.94
CA ALA A 39 -13.52 -0.23 7.81
C ALA A 39 -13.93 -1.30 8.84
N MET A 40 -13.85 -2.58 8.48
CA MET A 40 -14.15 -3.70 9.39
C MET A 40 -13.02 -3.99 10.38
N THR A 41 -11.79 -3.56 10.10
CA THR A 41 -10.59 -3.81 10.91
C THR A 41 -10.06 -2.53 11.57
N LEU A 42 -10.95 -1.59 11.92
CA LEU A 42 -10.57 -0.39 12.65
C LEU A 42 -9.96 -0.75 14.01
N GLY A 43 -8.80 -0.20 14.32
CA GLY A 43 -8.07 -0.48 15.56
C GLY A 43 -7.02 -1.58 15.45
N GLU A 44 -7.02 -2.37 14.37
CA GLU A 44 -6.07 -3.45 14.12
C GLU A 44 -4.97 -3.04 13.12
N SER A 45 -3.83 -3.73 13.15
CA SER A 45 -2.80 -3.61 12.10
C SER A 45 -3.07 -4.61 10.97
N LEU A 46 -2.91 -4.18 9.72
CA LEU A 46 -2.95 -5.07 8.54
C LEU A 46 -1.58 -5.17 7.89
N PHE A 47 -1.23 -6.35 7.39
CA PHE A 47 0.02 -6.56 6.64
C PHE A 47 -0.28 -6.87 5.18
N LEU A 48 0.05 -5.92 4.30
CA LEU A 48 -0.06 -6.10 2.86
C LEU A 48 1.12 -6.89 2.33
N ASN A 49 0.83 -7.93 1.54
CA ASN A 49 1.79 -8.76 0.82
C ASN A 49 2.96 -9.21 1.73
N PRO A 50 2.66 -9.80 2.92
CA PRO A 50 3.71 -10.19 3.84
C PRO A 50 4.65 -11.20 3.16
N LYS A 51 5.95 -11.07 3.44
CA LYS A 51 7.04 -11.88 2.86
C LYS A 51 7.39 -11.57 1.39
N LEU A 52 6.71 -10.63 0.74
CA LEU A 52 7.10 -10.15 -0.59
C LEU A 52 7.96 -8.87 -0.48
N PRO A 53 8.77 -8.54 -1.51
CA PRO A 53 9.61 -7.34 -1.52
C PRO A 53 8.84 -6.03 -1.36
N SER A 54 7.57 -6.00 -1.80
CA SER A 54 6.66 -4.86 -1.74
C SER A 54 5.72 -4.87 -0.52
N GLY A 55 6.06 -5.60 0.54
CA GLY A 55 5.23 -5.70 1.73
C GLY A 55 5.13 -4.39 2.52
N LYS A 56 3.96 -4.10 3.10
CA LYS A 56 3.70 -2.91 3.93
C LYS A 56 2.86 -3.26 5.16
N GLU A 57 3.21 -2.71 6.32
CA GLU A 57 2.32 -2.67 7.48
C GLU A 57 1.44 -1.41 7.40
N PHE A 58 0.14 -1.58 7.64
CA PHE A 58 -0.81 -0.49 7.87
C PHE A 58 -1.17 -0.47 9.34
N THR A 59 -0.77 0.60 10.03
CA THR A 59 -1.11 0.82 11.44
C THR A 59 -2.58 1.23 11.59
N PRO A 60 -3.18 1.06 12.78
CA PRO A 60 -4.55 1.51 13.04
C PRO A 60 -4.77 2.99 12.72
N ARG A 61 -3.75 3.82 12.96
CA ARG A 61 -3.75 5.24 12.61
C ARG A 61 -3.80 5.43 11.09
N GLU A 62 -2.91 4.80 10.33
CA GLU A 62 -2.94 4.90 8.87
C GLU A 62 -4.28 4.43 8.28
N ILE A 63 -4.85 3.34 8.79
CA ILE A 63 -6.17 2.85 8.35
C ILE A 63 -7.25 3.91 8.61
N SER A 64 -7.26 4.50 9.81
CA SER A 64 -8.20 5.57 10.15
C SER A 64 -8.04 6.80 9.24
N HIS A 65 -6.79 7.17 8.92
CA HIS A 65 -6.48 8.25 7.99
C HIS A 65 -6.96 7.93 6.56
N LEU A 66 -6.74 6.71 6.06
CA LEU A 66 -7.17 6.28 4.73
C LEU A 66 -8.70 6.22 4.57
N LEU A 67 -9.43 6.02 5.66
CA LEU A 67 -10.89 6.00 5.67
C LEU A 67 -11.52 7.38 5.88
N GLY A 68 -10.74 8.36 6.33
CA GLY A 68 -11.19 9.72 6.60
C GLY A 68 -11.61 10.50 5.35
N GLU A 69 -12.42 11.54 5.56
CA GLU A 69 -12.95 12.43 4.50
C GLU A 69 -11.88 13.32 3.86
N GLU A 70 -10.72 13.52 4.50
CA GLU A 70 -9.60 14.32 3.96
C GLU A 70 -8.95 13.73 2.70
N GLY A 71 -9.46 12.58 2.24
CA GLY A 71 -9.07 11.99 0.98
C GLY A 71 -7.67 11.39 1.05
N SER A 72 -7.34 10.61 0.04
CA SER A 72 -5.99 10.13 -0.19
C SER A 72 -4.98 11.26 0.10
N PRO A 73 -3.85 11.04 0.77
CA PRO A 73 -2.79 12.05 0.88
C PRO A 73 -2.27 12.53 -0.50
N LEU A 74 -2.68 11.87 -1.59
CA LEU A 74 -2.48 12.31 -2.98
C LEU A 74 -3.51 13.35 -3.47
N SER A 75 -4.59 13.59 -2.74
CA SER A 75 -5.68 14.53 -3.07
C SER A 75 -5.49 15.90 -2.42
N THR A 76 -4.55 16.05 -1.49
CA THR A 76 -4.18 17.36 -0.94
C THR A 76 -3.29 18.08 -1.95
N GLN A 77 -3.91 18.81 -2.87
CA GLN A 77 -3.20 19.72 -3.76
C GLN A 77 -2.92 21.02 -2.99
N THR A 78 -1.72 21.15 -2.43
CA THR A 78 -1.28 22.43 -1.84
C THR A 78 -1.04 23.42 -2.97
N VAL A 79 -1.96 24.37 -3.15
CA VAL A 79 -1.70 25.53 -4.02
C VAL A 79 -0.72 26.41 -3.25
N LEU A 80 0.54 26.40 -3.66
CA LEU A 80 1.51 27.36 -3.16
C LEU A 80 1.06 28.75 -3.60
N GLU A 81 0.88 29.67 -2.66
CA GLU A 81 0.72 31.09 -2.98
C GLU A 81 1.93 31.49 -3.83
N GLY A 82 1.67 31.94 -5.07
CA GLY A 82 2.72 32.16 -6.06
C GLY A 82 3.84 33.04 -5.49
N GLY A 83 5.07 32.55 -5.51
CA GLY A 83 6.24 33.28 -5.00
C GLY A 83 7.32 32.40 -4.38
N GLU A 84 6.97 31.19 -3.91
CA GLU A 84 7.97 30.24 -3.38
C GLU A 84 8.48 29.30 -4.48
N ALA A 85 9.79 29.33 -4.72
CA ALA A 85 10.46 28.37 -5.58
C ALA A 85 10.59 27.03 -4.85
N LEU A 86 9.85 26.01 -5.28
CA LEU A 86 10.10 24.64 -4.90
C LEU A 86 11.43 24.18 -5.51
N LEU A 87 12.43 23.95 -4.67
CA LEU A 87 13.65 23.27 -5.09
C LEU A 87 13.37 21.76 -5.18
N LEU A 88 12.85 21.33 -6.31
CA LEU A 88 12.82 19.92 -6.69
C LEU A 88 14.25 19.52 -7.07
N SER A 89 14.92 18.75 -6.20
CA SER A 89 16.18 18.12 -6.58
C SER A 89 15.90 17.07 -7.65
N GLU A 90 16.68 17.08 -8.72
CA GLU A 90 16.65 15.97 -9.69
C GLU A 90 17.00 14.68 -8.96
N VAL A 91 16.11 13.69 -9.09
CA VAL A 91 16.39 12.33 -8.65
C VAL A 91 17.36 11.74 -9.70
N ALA A 92 18.60 11.49 -9.30
CA ALA A 92 19.64 10.99 -10.21
C ALA A 92 19.23 9.68 -10.91
N GLU A 93 18.47 8.82 -10.22
CA GLU A 93 17.95 7.57 -10.75
C GLU A 93 16.46 7.43 -10.44
N PRO A 94 15.58 7.61 -11.44
CA PRO A 94 14.15 7.38 -11.26
C PRO A 94 13.85 5.94 -10.81
N PRO A 95 12.95 5.73 -9.83
CA PRO A 95 12.58 4.39 -9.39
C PRO A 95 11.94 3.59 -10.54
N ALA A 96 12.65 2.59 -11.06
CA ALA A 96 12.25 1.84 -12.26
C ALA A 96 10.82 1.27 -12.17
N GLN A 97 10.47 0.69 -11.01
CA GLN A 97 9.13 0.14 -10.79
C GLN A 97 8.02 1.19 -10.92
N MET A 98 8.26 2.41 -10.42
CA MET A 98 7.30 3.51 -10.50
C MET A 98 7.15 3.98 -11.95
N VAL A 99 8.27 4.12 -12.68
CA VAL A 99 8.28 4.50 -14.09
C VAL A 99 7.53 3.47 -14.95
N ASP A 100 7.78 2.18 -14.74
CA ASP A 100 7.11 1.10 -15.49
C ASP A 100 5.60 1.06 -15.22
N SER A 101 5.22 1.24 -13.96
CA SER A 101 3.81 1.27 -13.54
C SER A 101 3.07 2.44 -14.17
N LEU A 102 3.66 3.64 -14.13
CA LEU A 102 3.07 4.85 -14.72
C LEU A 102 3.03 4.78 -16.25
N THR A 103 4.11 4.30 -16.88
CA THR A 103 4.18 4.10 -18.33
C THR A 103 3.10 3.12 -18.81
N THR A 104 2.82 2.08 -18.02
CA THR A 104 1.75 1.12 -18.33
C THR A 104 0.37 1.74 -18.14
N LEU A 105 0.19 2.55 -17.09
CA LEU A 105 -1.09 3.23 -16.80
C LEU A 105 -1.51 4.22 -17.90
N PHE A 106 -0.56 5.00 -18.43
CA PHE A 106 -0.81 6.04 -19.43
C PHE A 106 -0.78 5.56 -20.89
N LYS A 107 -0.60 4.26 -21.14
CA LYS A 107 -0.73 3.64 -22.48
C LYS A 107 -2.17 3.26 -22.84
N ARG A 108 -3.14 3.60 -21.99
CA ARG A 108 -4.58 3.41 -22.23
C ARG A 108 -5.22 4.65 -22.83
#